data_AF-A0A5D0CLR1-F1
#
_entry.id   AF-A0A5D0CLR1-F1
#
_cell.length_a   1.000
_cell.length_b   1.000
_cell.length_c   1.000
_cell.angle_alpha   90.00
_cell.angle_beta   90.00
_cell.angle_gamma   90.00
#
_symmetry.space_group_name_H-M   'P 1'
#
loop_
_entity.id
_entity.type
_entity.pdbx_description
1 polymer ?
#
loop_
_entity_poly.entity_id
_entity_poly.type
_entity_poly.pdbx_seq_one_letter_code
_entity_poly.pdbx_strand_id
1 'polypeptide(L)'
;MPKVLITNGSVVGTWYEGKAGMIYDVSFVSNTNYMLKENDLPSPFHRGVRKEDGELLYTEAEYNEILRQRDKAIDDLAKHAKEMADLIQGRQILLETIEKAAGEQELVELPREVAEALKDFKEDGRDIDEIIHRMLDVHTFGSDRLTVIRSYASENGWNFISALVNGYTIEQTPAERFQADVQTLLKDWLGSNLDEKLIDQLTSQIVEHAQQQLQT
;
A
#
# COMPACT_ATOMS: atom_id res chain seq x y z
N MET A 1 -17.32 17.71 53.99
CA MET A 1 -17.54 16.85 52.80
C MET A 1 -18.78 17.39 52.09
N PRO A 2 -18.67 18.04 50.93
CA PRO A 2 -19.87 18.47 50.20
C PRO A 2 -20.57 17.26 49.57
N LYS A 3 -21.89 17.20 49.69
CA LYS A 3 -22.75 16.11 49.19
C LYS A 3 -23.54 16.63 47.99
N VAL A 4 -23.33 16.03 46.82
CA VAL A 4 -24.15 16.28 45.63
C VAL A 4 -25.39 15.39 45.72
N LEU A 5 -26.59 15.98 45.82
CA LEU A 5 -27.86 15.24 45.71
C LEU A 5 -28.36 15.31 44.27
N ILE A 6 -28.36 14.18 43.56
CA ILE A 6 -28.96 14.05 42.23
C ILE A 6 -30.33 13.38 42.42
N THR A 7 -31.41 14.01 41.94
CA THR A 7 -32.72 13.34 41.84
C THR A 7 -33.12 13.22 40.38
N ASN A 8 -33.67 12.06 40.00
CA ASN A 8 -34.20 11.78 38.67
C ASN A 8 -35.73 11.60 38.82
N GLY A 9 -36.52 12.55 38.30
CA GLY A 9 -37.99 12.63 38.37
C GLY A 9 -38.54 12.99 39.77
N SER A 10 -39.28 14.08 40.01
CA SER A 10 -40.46 14.56 39.27
C SER A 10 -40.63 16.09 39.26
N VAL A 11 -39.79 16.84 39.99
CA VAL A 11 -39.50 18.26 39.77
C VAL A 11 -38.07 18.43 40.30
N VAL A 12 -37.09 18.52 39.41
CA VAL A 12 -35.66 18.39 39.74
C VAL A 12 -34.96 19.70 39.36
N GLY A 13 -34.61 20.50 40.36
CA GLY A 13 -33.54 21.49 40.21
C GLY A 13 -32.21 20.84 40.53
N THR A 14 -31.17 21.19 39.78
CA THR A 14 -29.79 20.78 40.07
C THR A 14 -29.19 21.88 40.91
N TRP A 15 -28.77 21.59 42.15
CA TRP A 15 -28.26 22.63 43.05
C TRP A 15 -26.87 22.31 43.61
N TYR A 16 -26.03 23.32 43.79
CA TYR A 16 -24.70 23.22 44.37
C TYR A 16 -24.66 23.90 45.74
N GLU A 17 -24.21 23.20 46.78
CA GLU A 17 -24.00 23.77 48.12
C GLU A 17 -22.56 24.32 48.22
N GLY A 18 -22.42 25.65 48.21
CA GLY A 18 -21.13 26.33 48.34
C GLY A 18 -20.54 26.28 49.75
N LYS A 19 -19.29 26.72 49.92
CA LYS A 19 -18.54 26.70 51.21
C LYS A 19 -19.23 27.41 52.38
N ALA A 20 -20.21 28.27 52.12
CA ALA A 20 -21.01 28.97 53.13
C ALA A 20 -22.36 28.31 53.45
N GLY A 21 -22.63 27.10 52.94
CA GLY A 21 -23.93 26.42 53.09
C GLY A 21 -25.05 27.00 52.20
N MET A 22 -24.69 27.82 51.20
CA MET A 22 -25.63 28.41 50.25
C MET A 22 -25.87 27.48 49.07
N ILE A 23 -27.13 27.31 48.69
CA ILE A 23 -27.59 26.43 47.61
C ILE A 23 -27.79 27.27 46.35
N TYR A 24 -27.09 26.92 45.25
CA TYR A 24 -27.15 27.64 43.98
C TYR A 24 -27.74 26.76 42.88
N ASP A 25 -28.60 27.32 42.04
CA ASP A 25 -29.23 26.61 40.94
C ASP A 25 -28.25 26.45 39.76
N VAL A 26 -28.20 25.26 39.16
CA VAL A 26 -27.19 24.87 38.16
C VAL A 26 -27.89 24.64 36.81
N SER A 27 -27.28 25.17 35.75
CA SER A 27 -27.74 25.05 34.36
C SER A 27 -27.11 23.88 33.60
N PHE A 28 -25.91 23.44 33.99
CA PHE A 28 -25.16 22.35 33.36
C PHE A 28 -24.25 21.65 34.37
N VAL A 29 -24.13 20.31 34.28
CA VAL A 29 -23.20 19.49 35.07
C VAL A 29 -22.53 18.47 34.16
N SER A 30 -21.21 18.32 34.28
CA SER A 30 -20.45 17.23 33.66
C SER A 30 -19.39 16.71 34.64
N ASN A 31 -19.45 15.44 35.03
CA ASN A 31 -18.50 14.76 35.93
C ASN A 31 -18.06 15.61 37.15
N THR A 32 -17.02 16.43 37.02
CA THR A 32 -16.43 17.27 38.08
C THR A 32 -16.70 18.78 37.93
N ASN A 33 -17.46 19.18 36.92
CA ASN A 33 -17.66 20.59 36.54
C ASN A 33 -19.15 20.95 36.48
N TYR A 34 -19.47 22.20 36.76
CA TYR A 34 -20.85 22.71 36.69
C TYR A 34 -20.91 24.19 36.31
N MET A 35 -22.11 24.67 35.95
CA MET A 35 -22.36 26.06 35.58
C MET A 35 -23.63 26.61 36.25
N LEU A 36 -23.51 27.71 37.00
CA LEU A 36 -24.61 28.31 37.75
C LEU A 36 -25.60 29.10 36.87
N LYS A 37 -26.88 29.14 37.26
CA LYS A 37 -27.91 29.98 36.62
C LYS A 37 -27.73 31.45 37.00
N GLU A 38 -28.17 32.33 36.10
CA GLU A 38 -27.90 33.78 36.13
C GLU A 38 -28.49 34.52 37.34
N ASN A 39 -29.60 34.03 37.89
CA ASN A 39 -30.35 34.74 38.93
C ASN A 39 -29.78 34.59 40.35
N ASP A 40 -28.82 33.69 40.57
CA ASP A 40 -28.36 33.29 41.92
C ASP A 40 -26.91 33.70 42.23
N LEU A 41 -26.27 34.52 41.39
CA LEU A 41 -24.86 34.89 41.53
C LEU A 41 -24.71 36.25 42.24
N PRO A 42 -24.32 36.30 43.54
CA PRO A 42 -23.90 37.56 44.13
C PRO A 42 -22.62 38.05 43.43
N SER A 43 -22.51 39.35 43.17
CA SER A 43 -21.24 39.94 42.72
C SER A 43 -20.13 39.57 43.72
N PRO A 44 -18.97 39.03 43.28
CA PRO A 44 -18.38 39.12 41.93
C PRO A 44 -18.44 37.82 41.10
N PHE A 45 -19.40 36.93 41.34
CA PHE A 45 -19.41 35.65 40.63
C PHE A 45 -19.85 35.80 39.15
N HIS A 46 -18.89 35.69 38.23
CA HIS A 46 -19.15 35.62 36.78
C HIS A 46 -19.70 34.25 36.35
N ARG A 47 -20.54 34.26 35.30
CA ARG A 47 -21.15 33.08 34.66
C ARG A 47 -20.09 32.26 33.92
N GLY A 48 -20.02 30.96 34.19
CA GLY A 48 -19.01 30.09 33.62
C GLY A 48 -18.91 28.71 34.27
N VAL A 49 -18.06 27.87 33.71
CA VAL A 49 -17.76 26.52 34.17
C VAL A 49 -16.85 26.57 35.39
N ARG A 50 -17.23 25.88 36.46
CA ARG A 50 -16.50 25.83 37.73
C ARG A 50 -16.13 24.40 38.10
N LYS A 51 -15.03 24.25 38.83
CA LYS A 51 -14.63 22.99 39.50
C LYS A 51 -15.57 22.70 40.68
N GLU A 52 -15.51 21.46 41.18
CA GLU A 52 -16.21 21.02 42.39
C GLU A 52 -15.94 21.87 43.64
N ASP A 53 -14.79 22.55 43.72
CA ASP A 53 -14.43 23.42 44.85
C ASP A 53 -14.90 24.89 44.69
N GLY A 54 -15.53 25.21 43.56
CA GLY A 54 -16.07 26.52 43.21
C GLY A 54 -15.16 27.42 42.38
N GLU A 55 -13.91 27.01 42.09
CA GLU A 55 -12.98 27.76 41.25
C GLU A 55 -13.50 27.91 39.82
N LEU A 56 -13.47 29.12 39.26
CA LEU A 56 -13.86 29.38 37.87
C LEU A 56 -12.78 28.86 36.92
N LEU A 57 -13.15 27.95 36.03
CA LEU A 57 -12.28 27.43 34.98
C LEU A 57 -12.36 28.27 33.70
N TYR A 58 -13.59 28.48 33.24
CA TYR A 58 -13.87 29.20 32.00
C TYR A 58 -15.10 30.05 32.23
N THR A 59 -15.09 31.28 31.73
CA THR A 59 -16.32 32.04 31.51
C THR A 59 -17.20 31.31 30.48
N GLU A 60 -18.50 31.62 30.48
CA GLU A 60 -19.41 31.06 29.48
C GLU A 60 -18.96 31.38 28.04
N ALA A 61 -18.43 32.58 27.80
CA ALA A 61 -17.92 32.98 26.50
C ALA A 61 -16.72 32.11 26.06
N GLU A 62 -15.76 31.89 26.97
CA GLU A 62 -14.61 31.02 26.70
C GLU A 62 -15.04 29.57 26.47
N TYR A 63 -15.99 29.07 27.27
CA TYR A 63 -16.51 27.71 27.11
C TYR A 63 -17.22 27.52 25.77
N ASN A 64 -18.05 28.48 25.36
CA ASN A 64 -18.73 28.44 24.07
C ASN A 64 -17.74 28.50 22.89
N GLU A 65 -16.64 29.25 23.01
CA GLU A 65 -15.59 29.27 21.99
C GLU A 65 -14.84 27.93 21.92
N ILE A 66 -14.55 27.31 23.06
CA ILE A 66 -13.96 25.96 23.11
C ILE A 66 -14.88 24.94 22.41
N LEU A 67 -16.19 25.01 22.64
CA LEU A 67 -17.16 24.14 21.97
C LEU A 67 -17.16 24.37 20.46
N ARG A 68 -17.16 25.62 19.99
CA ARG A 68 -17.04 25.93 18.55
C ARG A 68 -15.77 25.37 17.93
N GLN A 69 -14.63 25.50 18.61
CA GLN A 69 -13.36 24.98 18.12
C GLN A 69 -13.34 23.45 18.06
N ARG A 70 -13.93 22.80 19.06
CA ARG A 70 -14.10 21.34 19.10
C ARG A 70 -14.95 20.87 17.92
N ASP A 71 -16.11 21.50 17.71
CA ASP A 71 -17.03 21.08 16.65
C ASP A 71 -16.39 21.27 15.27
N LYS A 72 -15.65 22.38 15.05
CA LYS A 72 -14.85 22.58 13.85
C LYS A 72 -13.79 21.48 13.65
N ALA A 73 -13.06 21.12 14.71
CA ALA A 73 -12.04 20.07 14.62
C ALA A 73 -12.64 18.69 14.30
N ILE A 74 -13.85 18.40 14.81
CA ILE A 74 -14.60 17.17 14.48
C ILE A 74 -14.98 17.18 12.99
N ASP A 75 -15.48 18.29 12.46
CA ASP A 75 -15.83 18.42 11.05
C ASP A 75 -14.60 18.26 10.14
N ASP A 76 -13.48 18.89 10.50
CA ASP A 76 -12.20 18.77 9.77
C ASP A 76 -11.69 17.32 9.79
N LEU A 77 -11.78 16.62 10.94
CA LEU A 77 -11.43 15.21 11.05
C LEU A 77 -12.32 14.32 10.19
N ALA A 78 -13.63 14.57 10.18
CA ALA A 78 -14.58 13.82 9.34
C ALA A 78 -14.28 14.00 7.85
N LYS A 79 -13.92 15.23 7.44
CA LYS A 79 -13.49 15.52 6.07
C LYS A 79 -12.23 14.75 5.70
N HIS A 80 -11.20 14.77 6.55
CA HIS A 80 -9.96 14.04 6.28
C HIS A 80 -10.15 12.52 6.28
N ALA A 81 -11.01 11.98 7.16
CA ALA A 81 -11.34 10.56 7.15
C ALA A 81 -11.97 10.13 5.81
N LYS A 82 -12.84 10.99 5.24
CA LYS A 82 -13.42 10.76 3.91
C LYS A 82 -12.36 10.80 2.81
N GLU A 83 -11.51 11.83 2.80
CA GLU A 83 -10.41 11.94 1.82
C GLU A 83 -9.47 10.72 1.88
N MET A 84 -9.15 10.22 3.09
CA MET A 84 -8.35 9.01 3.26
C MET A 84 -9.04 7.77 2.70
N ALA A 85 -10.35 7.61 2.93
CA ALA A 85 -11.10 6.49 2.38
C ALA A 85 -11.10 6.50 0.85
N ASP A 86 -11.30 7.68 0.24
CA ASP A 86 -11.27 7.86 -1.21
C ASP A 86 -9.87 7.54 -1.77
N LEU A 87 -8.79 7.96 -1.08
CA LEU A 87 -7.41 7.64 -1.46
C LEU A 87 -7.09 6.15 -1.35
N ILE A 88 -7.55 5.47 -0.30
CA ILE A 88 -7.38 4.02 -0.13
C ILE A 88 -8.08 3.27 -1.26
N GLN A 89 -9.31 3.66 -1.59
CA GLN A 89 -10.05 3.09 -2.71
C GLN A 89 -9.34 3.34 -4.05
N GLY A 90 -8.88 4.56 -4.30
CA GLY A 90 -8.12 4.90 -5.51
C GLY A 90 -6.82 4.10 -5.64
N ARG A 91 -6.10 3.92 -4.53
CA ARG A 91 -4.89 3.08 -4.49
C ARG A 91 -5.21 1.62 -4.84
N GLN A 92 -6.30 1.07 -4.32
CA GLN A 92 -6.69 -0.32 -4.58
C GLN A 92 -7.00 -0.54 -6.07
N ILE A 93 -7.76 0.36 -6.68
CA ILE A 93 -8.09 0.31 -8.12
C ILE A 93 -6.82 0.40 -8.96
N LEU A 94 -5.89 1.29 -8.59
CA LEU A 94 -4.63 1.45 -9.30
C LEU A 94 -3.77 0.18 -9.20
N LEU A 95 -3.71 -0.45 -8.03
CA LEU A 95 -3.00 -1.72 -7.85
C LEU A 95 -3.60 -2.81 -8.71
N GLU A 96 -4.92 -2.99 -8.71
CA GLU A 96 -5.60 -3.98 -9.57
C GLU A 96 -5.33 -3.71 -11.06
N THR A 97 -5.28 -2.44 -11.46
CA THR A 97 -4.95 -2.06 -12.85
C THR A 97 -3.50 -2.39 -13.20
N ILE A 98 -2.56 -2.12 -12.29
CA ILE A 98 -1.15 -2.46 -12.47
C ILE A 98 -0.97 -3.97 -12.51
N GLU A 99 -1.60 -4.72 -11.60
CA GLU A 99 -1.53 -6.19 -11.55
C GLU A 99 -2.10 -6.80 -12.84
N LYS A 100 -3.21 -6.27 -13.34
CA LYS A 100 -3.77 -6.70 -14.62
C LYS A 100 -2.82 -6.39 -15.78
N ALA A 101 -2.28 -5.18 -15.85
CA ALA A 101 -1.34 -4.79 -16.91
C ALA A 101 -0.02 -5.57 -16.84
N ALA A 102 0.47 -5.88 -15.64
CA ALA A 102 1.67 -6.68 -15.42
C ALA A 102 1.43 -8.16 -15.71
N GLY A 103 0.25 -8.70 -15.36
CA GLY A 103 -0.15 -10.07 -15.69
C GLY A 103 -0.39 -10.29 -17.19
N GLU A 104 -0.75 -9.25 -17.92
CA GLU A 104 -0.87 -9.27 -19.40
C GLU A 104 0.49 -9.20 -20.11
N GLN A 105 1.59 -8.90 -19.40
CA GLN A 105 2.96 -8.99 -19.93
C GLN A 105 3.50 -10.42 -19.78
N GLU A 106 2.88 -11.36 -20.49
CA GLU A 106 3.41 -12.72 -20.57
C GLU A 106 4.72 -12.70 -21.36
N LEU A 107 5.83 -13.05 -20.69
CA LEU A 107 7.12 -13.20 -21.34
C LEU A 107 7.03 -14.38 -22.32
N VAL A 108 7.49 -14.15 -23.54
CA VAL A 108 7.48 -15.19 -24.58
C VAL A 108 8.76 -16.01 -24.49
N GLU A 109 8.65 -17.34 -24.47
CA GLU A 109 9.81 -18.23 -24.61
C GLU A 109 10.28 -18.21 -26.07
N LEU A 110 11.52 -17.76 -26.30
CA LEU A 110 12.15 -17.71 -27.61
C LEU A 110 13.24 -18.78 -27.75
N PRO A 111 13.42 -19.38 -28.95
CA PRO A 111 14.57 -20.21 -29.23
C PRO A 111 15.88 -19.45 -28.98
N ARG A 112 16.89 -20.15 -28.47
CA ARG A 112 18.18 -19.54 -28.09
C ARG A 112 18.81 -18.71 -29.19
N GLU A 113 18.81 -19.21 -30.42
CA GLU A 113 19.37 -18.51 -31.59
C GLU A 113 18.67 -17.17 -31.86
N VAL A 114 17.36 -17.10 -31.64
CA VAL A 114 16.55 -15.89 -31.82
C VAL A 114 16.81 -14.90 -30.69
N ALA A 115 16.88 -15.41 -29.45
CA ALA A 115 17.20 -14.62 -28.26
C ALA A 115 18.61 -14.00 -28.32
N GLU A 116 19.60 -14.75 -28.81
CA GLU A 116 20.96 -14.28 -29.05
C GLU A 116 21.00 -13.23 -30.15
N ALA A 117 20.34 -13.48 -31.28
CA ALA A 117 20.24 -12.50 -32.37
C ALA A 117 19.63 -11.17 -31.90
N LEU A 118 18.56 -11.21 -31.10
CA LEU A 118 17.94 -10.01 -30.50
C LEU A 118 18.88 -9.29 -29.53
N LYS A 119 19.62 -10.05 -28.72
CA LYS A 119 20.61 -9.49 -27.80
C LYS A 119 21.72 -8.74 -28.56
N ASP A 120 22.22 -9.31 -29.65
CA ASP A 120 23.23 -8.68 -30.49
C ASP A 120 22.73 -7.36 -31.09
N PHE A 121 21.47 -7.30 -31.54
CA PHE A 121 20.89 -6.05 -32.02
C PHE A 121 20.85 -4.98 -30.91
N LYS A 122 20.49 -5.38 -29.69
CA LYS A 122 20.46 -4.48 -28.53
C LYS A 122 21.85 -3.98 -28.14
N GLU A 123 22.86 -4.85 -28.18
CA GLU A 123 24.27 -4.50 -27.90
C GLU A 123 24.84 -3.53 -28.96
N ASP A 124 24.39 -3.65 -30.21
CA ASP A 124 24.69 -2.71 -31.30
C ASP A 124 23.96 -1.35 -31.16
N GLY A 125 23.19 -1.14 -30.09
CA GLY A 125 22.42 0.08 -29.83
C GLY A 125 21.20 0.24 -30.75
N ARG A 126 20.69 -0.85 -31.32
CA ARG A 126 19.51 -0.85 -32.19
C ARG A 126 18.26 -0.97 -31.33
N ASP A 127 17.30 -0.09 -31.57
CA ASP A 127 16.00 -0.15 -30.93
C ASP A 127 15.03 -1.05 -31.72
N ILE A 128 13.84 -1.25 -31.18
CA ILE A 128 12.81 -2.12 -31.77
C ILE A 128 12.44 -1.64 -33.18
N ASP A 129 12.31 -0.32 -33.38
CA ASP A 129 11.94 0.27 -34.66
C ASP A 129 12.99 -0.03 -35.74
N GLU A 130 14.27 0.08 -35.41
CA GLU A 130 15.37 -0.23 -36.31
C GLU A 130 15.47 -1.73 -36.61
N ILE A 131 15.17 -2.61 -35.64
CA ILE A 131 15.08 -4.07 -35.87
C ILE A 131 13.96 -4.37 -36.87
N ILE A 132 12.75 -3.81 -36.66
CA ILE A 132 11.61 -4.01 -37.56
C ILE A 132 11.89 -3.43 -38.94
N HIS A 133 12.48 -2.23 -39.02
CA HIS A 133 12.86 -1.60 -40.28
C HIS A 133 13.80 -2.50 -41.09
N ARG A 134 14.84 -3.04 -40.45
CA ARG A 134 15.78 -3.98 -41.08
C ARG A 134 15.12 -5.30 -41.47
N MET A 135 14.14 -5.78 -40.72
CA MET A 135 13.41 -6.99 -41.09
C MET A 135 12.60 -6.80 -42.38
N LEU A 136 12.08 -5.59 -42.62
CA LEU A 136 11.26 -5.26 -43.80
C LEU A 136 12.08 -4.84 -45.02
N ASP A 137 13.34 -4.45 -44.86
CA ASP A 137 14.20 -4.01 -45.96
C ASP A 137 14.65 -5.19 -46.85
N VAL A 138 14.15 -5.22 -48.08
CA VAL A 138 14.47 -6.23 -49.11
C VAL A 138 15.88 -6.10 -49.68
N HIS A 139 16.58 -4.99 -49.41
CA HIS A 139 17.93 -4.73 -49.91
C HIS A 139 19.03 -5.05 -48.89
N THR A 140 18.67 -5.38 -47.64
CA THR A 140 19.65 -5.84 -46.66
C THR A 140 20.03 -7.29 -46.97
N PHE A 141 21.23 -7.49 -47.53
CA PHE A 141 21.85 -8.82 -47.61
C PHE A 141 22.08 -9.31 -46.18
N GLY A 142 21.37 -10.39 -45.84
CA GLY A 142 21.16 -10.81 -44.46
C GLY A 142 22.46 -11.17 -43.75
N SER A 143 22.81 -10.42 -42.71
CA SER A 143 23.64 -10.97 -41.65
C SER A 143 22.95 -12.20 -41.06
N ASP A 144 23.70 -13.23 -40.67
CA ASP A 144 23.15 -14.50 -40.15
C ASP A 144 22.07 -14.27 -39.08
N ARG A 145 22.29 -13.32 -38.16
CA ARG A 145 21.32 -12.90 -37.13
C ARG A 145 19.98 -12.36 -37.67
N LEU A 146 20.00 -11.60 -38.77
CA LEU A 146 18.80 -11.05 -39.41
C LEU A 146 17.98 -12.17 -40.06
N THR A 147 18.67 -13.15 -40.64
CA THR A 147 18.05 -14.34 -41.24
C THR A 147 17.38 -15.19 -40.18
N VAL A 148 18.02 -15.38 -39.02
CA VAL A 148 17.45 -16.13 -37.87
C VAL A 148 16.14 -15.49 -37.40
N ILE A 149 16.14 -14.19 -37.11
CA ILE A 149 14.92 -13.51 -36.63
C ILE A 149 13.83 -13.44 -37.70
N ARG A 150 14.17 -13.26 -38.99
CA ARG A 150 13.19 -13.26 -40.09
C ARG A 150 12.53 -14.63 -40.26
N SER A 151 13.33 -15.69 -40.20
CA SER A 151 12.82 -17.06 -40.33
C SER A 151 11.87 -17.37 -39.18
N TYR A 152 12.27 -17.08 -37.94
CA TYR A 152 11.39 -17.26 -36.79
C TYR A 152 10.12 -16.43 -36.88
N ALA A 153 10.22 -15.14 -37.21
CA ALA A 153 9.07 -14.23 -37.30
C ALA A 153 8.10 -14.58 -38.43
N SER A 154 8.56 -15.23 -39.52
CA SER A 154 7.67 -15.67 -40.59
C SER A 154 6.65 -16.73 -40.14
N GLU A 155 7.02 -17.55 -39.15
CA GLU A 155 6.17 -18.61 -38.61
C GLU A 155 5.56 -18.23 -37.26
N ASN A 156 6.22 -17.33 -36.51
CA ASN A 156 5.89 -16.98 -35.13
C ASN A 156 5.75 -15.46 -34.92
N GLY A 157 5.23 -14.74 -35.93
CA GLY A 157 5.21 -13.27 -35.95
C GLY A 157 4.60 -12.62 -34.72
N TRP A 158 3.50 -13.18 -34.19
CA TRP A 158 2.87 -12.66 -32.97
C TRP A 158 3.76 -12.82 -31.74
N ASN A 159 4.38 -14.00 -31.57
CA ASN A 159 5.29 -14.29 -30.46
C ASN A 159 6.55 -13.42 -30.54
N PHE A 160 7.05 -13.19 -31.76
CA PHE A 160 8.18 -12.30 -31.99
C PHE A 160 7.88 -10.84 -31.61
N ILE A 161 6.73 -10.30 -32.04
CA ILE A 161 6.32 -8.93 -31.66
C ILE A 161 6.08 -8.85 -30.14
N SER A 162 5.42 -9.85 -29.56
CA SER A 162 5.21 -9.92 -28.12
C SER A 162 6.52 -9.97 -27.35
N ALA A 163 7.52 -10.70 -27.84
CA ALA A 163 8.87 -10.74 -27.27
C ALA A 163 9.59 -9.39 -27.33
N LEU A 164 9.40 -8.62 -28.41
CA LEU A 164 10.00 -7.28 -28.54
C LEU A 164 9.36 -6.27 -27.59
N VAL A 165 8.05 -6.36 -27.37
CA VAL A 165 7.29 -5.38 -26.58
C VAL A 165 7.27 -5.73 -25.09
N ASN A 166 6.99 -7.00 -24.75
CA ASN A 166 6.82 -7.48 -23.38
C ASN A 166 8.09 -8.12 -22.81
N GLY A 167 9.08 -8.42 -23.64
CA GLY A 167 10.28 -9.17 -23.26
C GLY A 167 10.13 -10.68 -23.49
N TYR A 168 11.24 -11.39 -23.30
CA TYR A 168 11.32 -12.83 -23.58
C TYR A 168 12.14 -13.59 -22.56
N THR A 169 11.86 -14.89 -22.46
CA THR A 169 12.73 -15.89 -21.83
C THR A 169 13.41 -16.72 -22.92
N ILE A 170 14.56 -17.32 -22.60
CA ILE A 170 15.28 -18.18 -23.54
C ILE A 170 14.81 -19.62 -23.32
N GLU A 171 14.55 -20.34 -24.41
CA GLU A 171 14.27 -21.78 -24.37
C GLU A 171 15.38 -22.51 -23.60
N GLN A 172 14.99 -23.07 -22.46
CA GLN A 172 15.90 -23.80 -21.60
C GLN A 172 16.06 -25.23 -22.10
N THR A 173 17.30 -25.71 -22.19
CA THR A 173 17.58 -27.12 -22.46
C THR A 173 17.00 -28.00 -21.34
N PRO A 174 16.72 -29.29 -21.59
CA PRO A 174 16.23 -30.20 -20.55
C PRO A 174 17.13 -30.24 -19.29
N ALA A 175 18.45 -30.08 -19.47
CA ALA A 175 19.40 -29.99 -18.37
C ALA A 175 19.26 -28.69 -17.57
N GLU A 176 19.07 -27.55 -18.23
CA GLU A 176 18.85 -26.26 -17.58
C GLU A 176 17.49 -26.20 -16.87
N ARG A 177 16.44 -26.79 -17.46
CA ARG A 177 15.12 -26.93 -16.79
C ARG A 177 15.25 -27.76 -15.52
N PHE A 178 15.90 -28.91 -15.61
CA PHE A 178 16.17 -29.76 -14.45
C PHE A 178 16.99 -29.03 -13.38
N GLN A 179 17.99 -28.25 -13.79
CA GLN A 179 18.77 -27.42 -12.88
C GLN A 179 17.92 -26.35 -12.17
N ALA A 180 17.05 -25.64 -12.90
CA ALA A 180 16.16 -24.64 -12.34
C ALA A 180 15.12 -25.24 -11.37
N ASP A 181 14.60 -26.42 -11.70
CA ASP A 181 13.67 -27.17 -10.84
C ASP A 181 14.35 -27.58 -9.53
N VAL A 182 15.59 -28.09 -9.60
CA VAL A 182 16.38 -28.46 -8.43
C VAL A 182 16.70 -27.24 -7.57
N GLN A 183 17.06 -26.09 -8.17
CA GLN A 183 17.26 -24.84 -7.43
C GLN A 183 16.00 -24.38 -6.71
N THR A 184 14.86 -24.42 -7.40
CA THR A 184 13.57 -24.01 -6.83
C THR A 184 13.21 -24.92 -5.66
N LEU A 185 13.36 -26.24 -5.83
CA LEU A 185 13.09 -27.21 -4.80
C LEU A 185 14.01 -27.04 -3.59
N LEU A 186 15.30 -26.73 -3.79
CA LEU A 186 16.24 -26.44 -2.70
C LEU A 186 15.90 -25.14 -1.95
N LYS A 187 15.47 -24.08 -2.67
CA LYS A 187 15.01 -22.83 -2.06
C LYS A 187 13.77 -23.03 -1.21
N ASP A 188 12.82 -23.82 -1.70
CA ASP A 188 11.58 -24.14 -0.98
C ASP A 188 11.84 -25.04 0.23
N TRP A 189 12.76 -25.99 0.13
CA TRP A 189 13.08 -26.91 1.23
C TRP A 189 13.89 -26.25 2.34
N LEU A 190 14.86 -25.43 1.99
CA LEU A 190 15.83 -24.90 2.95
C LEU A 190 15.47 -23.48 3.43
N GLY A 191 14.50 -22.83 2.80
CA GLY A 191 14.03 -21.50 3.14
C GLY A 191 14.89 -20.37 2.54
N SER A 192 14.28 -19.20 2.38
CA SER A 192 14.82 -18.02 1.66
C SER A 192 16.01 -17.31 2.34
N ASN A 193 16.56 -17.84 3.43
CA ASN A 193 17.66 -17.23 4.20
C ASN A 193 19.04 -17.85 3.91
N LEU A 194 19.16 -18.70 2.89
CA LEU A 194 20.42 -19.33 2.52
C LEU A 194 21.20 -18.57 1.46
N ASP A 195 22.52 -18.68 1.57
CA ASP A 195 23.48 -18.13 0.61
C ASP A 195 23.22 -18.74 -0.78
N GLU A 196 22.93 -17.88 -1.75
CA GLU A 196 22.68 -18.26 -3.16
C GLU A 196 23.82 -19.13 -3.72
N LYS A 197 25.07 -18.88 -3.28
CA LYS A 197 26.23 -19.67 -3.72
C LYS A 197 26.16 -21.13 -3.30
N LEU A 198 25.60 -21.41 -2.12
CA LEU A 198 25.46 -22.78 -1.62
C LEU A 198 24.37 -23.52 -2.39
N ILE A 199 23.27 -22.84 -2.71
CA ILE A 199 22.19 -23.37 -3.54
C ILE A 199 22.71 -23.70 -4.94
N ASP A 200 23.51 -22.81 -5.55
CA ASP A 200 24.09 -23.03 -6.87
C ASP A 200 25.07 -24.22 -6.89
N GLN A 201 25.90 -24.35 -5.86
CA GLN A 201 26.82 -25.49 -5.73
C GLN A 201 26.09 -26.82 -5.59
N LEU A 202 25.09 -26.89 -4.70
CA LEU A 202 24.32 -28.12 -4.48
C LEU A 202 23.54 -28.52 -5.73
N THR A 203 22.93 -27.54 -6.41
CA THR A 203 22.23 -27.79 -7.66
C THR A 203 23.17 -28.35 -8.72
N SER A 204 24.33 -27.72 -8.92
CA SER A 204 25.31 -28.17 -9.92
C SER A 204 25.76 -29.61 -9.66
N GLN A 205 26.01 -29.97 -8.40
CA GLN A 205 26.39 -31.33 -8.00
C GLN A 205 25.28 -32.36 -8.25
N ILE A 206 24.03 -32.01 -7.97
CA ILE A 206 22.88 -32.90 -8.20
C ILE A 206 22.67 -33.13 -9.70
N VAL A 207 22.77 -32.08 -10.51
CA VAL A 207 22.64 -32.16 -11.98
C VAL A 207 23.76 -33.01 -12.57
N GLU A 208 25.01 -32.78 -12.15
CA GLU A 208 26.17 -33.55 -12.62
C GLU A 208 26.03 -35.05 -12.27
N HIS A 209 25.64 -35.36 -11.04
CA HIS A 209 25.47 -36.75 -10.60
C HIS A 209 24.30 -37.45 -11.35
N ALA A 210 23.20 -36.74 -11.60
CA ALA A 210 22.07 -37.26 -12.37
C ALA A 210 22.45 -37.56 -13.83
N GLN A 211 23.27 -36.70 -14.44
CA GLN A 211 23.77 -36.90 -15.80
C GLN A 211 24.72 -38.11 -15.91
N GLN A 212 25.58 -38.32 -14.90
CA GLN A 212 26.48 -39.47 -14.85
C GLN A 212 25.72 -40.81 -14.76
N GLN A 213 24.62 -40.85 -14.00
CA GLN A 213 23.80 -42.07 -13.87
C GLN A 213 23.05 -42.45 -15.15
N LEU A 214 22.71 -41.47 -16.00
CA LEU A 214 22.02 -41.72 -17.28
C LEU A 214 22.97 -42.25 -18.38
N GLN A 215 24.29 -42.19 -18.18
CA GLN A 215 25.30 -42.70 -19.12
C GLN A 215 25.80 -44.11 -18.79
N THR A 216 25.22 -44.75 -17.77
CA THR A 216 25.54 -46.13 -17.32
C THR A 216 24.41 -47.08 -17.68
#